data_AF-A0A3D4DSP2-F1
#
_entry.id   AF-A0A3D4DSP2-F1
#
_cell.length_a   1.000
_cell.length_b   1.000
_cell.length_c   1.000
_cell.angle_alpha   90.00
_cell.angle_beta   90.00
_cell.angle_gamma   90.00
#
_symmetry.space_group_name_H-M   'P 1'
#
loop_
_entity.id
_entity.type
_entity.pdbx_description
1 polymer ?
#
loop_
_entity_poly.entity_id
_entity_poly.type
_entity_poly.pdbx_seq_one_letter_code
_entity_poly.pdbx_strand_id
1 'polypeptide(L)'
;MKKIIRATALTLSFAFAATPLLAGGLGFEPVAPEGLDAKAGQMVQALQDGMPGQMSAFEAQGFGYYGAIAVPKGIDLKPELLSSVANLDSRDAAATGVLDACKLQTGTDCTVIGYLVPADG
;
A
#
# COMPACT_ATOMS: atom_id res chain seq x y z
N MET A 1 -24.38 1.91 66.64
CA MET A 1 -25.41 2.05 65.58
C MET A 1 -24.73 1.98 64.23
N LYS A 2 -25.31 1.17 63.34
CA LYS A 2 -24.86 0.74 62.00
C LYS A 2 -24.93 1.92 61.01
N LYS A 3 -23.94 2.12 60.12
CA LYS A 3 -24.12 2.81 58.82
C LYS A 3 -22.95 2.63 57.84
N ILE A 4 -23.02 1.49 57.14
CA ILE A 4 -22.87 1.26 55.69
C ILE A 4 -21.75 2.04 54.95
N ILE A 5 -20.66 1.32 54.65
CA ILE A 5 -19.66 1.69 53.64
C ILE A 5 -20.33 1.56 52.26
N ARG A 6 -20.56 2.68 51.56
CA ARG A 6 -21.02 2.66 50.16
C ARG A 6 -19.80 2.44 49.27
N ALA A 7 -19.72 1.24 48.68
CA ALA A 7 -18.76 0.92 47.63
C ALA A 7 -19.15 1.66 46.35
N THR A 8 -18.34 2.64 45.96
CA THR A 8 -18.45 3.30 44.67
C THR A 8 -17.84 2.37 43.62
N ALA A 9 -18.65 1.53 43.00
CA ALA A 9 -18.24 0.76 41.83
C ALA A 9 -18.16 1.70 40.63
N LEU A 10 -16.93 2.10 40.27
CA LEU A 10 -16.64 2.85 39.06
C LEU A 10 -16.54 1.84 37.90
N THR A 11 -17.65 1.56 37.24
CA THR A 11 -17.64 0.81 35.98
C THR A 11 -17.04 1.70 34.90
N LEU A 12 -15.77 1.47 34.55
CA LEU A 12 -15.18 1.99 33.32
C LEU A 12 -15.85 1.30 32.13
N SER A 13 -16.87 1.94 31.57
CA SER A 13 -17.32 1.63 30.23
C SER A 13 -16.26 2.14 29.25
N PHE A 14 -15.32 1.27 28.87
CA PHE A 14 -14.55 1.48 27.64
C PHE A 14 -15.53 1.34 26.48
N ALA A 15 -16.06 2.47 26.02
CA ALA A 15 -16.67 2.54 24.71
C ALA A 15 -15.55 2.30 23.70
N PHE A 16 -15.46 1.06 23.20
CA PHE A 16 -14.79 0.82 21.93
C PHE A 16 -15.63 1.58 20.90
N ALA A 17 -15.22 2.80 20.57
CA ALA A 17 -15.64 3.42 19.34
C ALA A 17 -15.06 2.55 18.23
N ALA A 18 -15.81 1.52 17.83
CA ALA A 18 -15.62 0.88 16.55
C ALA A 18 -15.98 1.95 15.53
N THR A 19 -14.98 2.75 15.15
CA THR A 19 -15.09 3.61 13.99
C THR A 19 -15.50 2.67 12.85
N PRO A 20 -16.65 2.90 12.20
CA PRO A 20 -16.94 2.18 10.99
C PRO A 20 -15.86 2.60 9.99
N LEU A 21 -14.86 1.74 9.76
CA LEU A 21 -14.02 1.77 8.57
C LEU A 21 -14.93 1.42 7.39
N LEU A 22 -15.78 2.37 7.03
CA LEU A 22 -16.57 2.34 5.81
C LEU A 22 -15.63 2.68 4.67
N ALA A 23 -15.10 1.62 4.06
CA ALA A 23 -14.93 1.44 2.62
C ALA A 23 -14.58 2.70 1.81
N GLY A 24 -13.35 3.20 1.97
CA GLY A 24 -12.60 3.73 0.83
C GLY A 24 -11.84 2.56 0.24
N GLY A 25 -12.27 2.05 -0.91
CA GLY A 25 -11.58 0.95 -1.59
C GLY A 25 -10.15 1.34 -1.98
N LEU A 26 -9.24 0.39 -2.14
CA LEU A 26 -7.92 0.62 -2.70
C LEU A 26 -8.02 0.42 -4.21
N GLY A 27 -7.72 1.47 -4.98
CA GLY A 27 -7.56 1.42 -6.42
C GLY A 27 -6.12 1.08 -6.81
N PHE A 28 -5.97 0.41 -7.95
CA PHE A 28 -4.68 0.30 -8.63
C PHE A 28 -4.71 1.10 -9.93
N GLU A 29 -3.77 2.04 -10.05
CA GLU A 29 -3.57 2.83 -11.26
C GLU A 29 -2.27 2.38 -11.95
N PRO A 30 -2.34 1.64 -13.07
CA PRO A 30 -1.16 1.27 -13.82
C PRO A 30 -0.50 2.49 -14.46
N VAL A 31 0.84 2.49 -14.51
CA VAL A 31 1.65 3.53 -15.16
C VAL A 31 2.46 2.90 -16.27
N ALA A 32 2.64 3.63 -17.38
CA ALA A 32 3.49 3.17 -18.47
C ALA A 32 4.92 2.92 -17.96
N PRO A 33 5.48 1.71 -18.13
CA PRO A 33 6.83 1.42 -17.70
C PRO A 33 7.86 2.08 -18.62
N GLU A 34 8.37 3.24 -18.24
CA GLU A 34 9.38 3.96 -19.00
C GLU A 34 10.77 3.33 -18.86
N GLY A 35 11.51 3.22 -19.96
CA GLY A 35 12.90 2.75 -19.96
C GLY A 35 13.06 1.25 -19.70
N LEU A 36 12.00 0.45 -19.86
CA LEU A 36 12.08 -1.02 -19.89
C LEU A 36 12.22 -1.55 -21.31
N ASP A 37 12.90 -2.69 -21.45
CA ASP A 37 12.90 -3.45 -22.69
C ASP A 37 11.55 -4.16 -22.94
N ALA A 38 11.36 -4.72 -24.13
CA ALA A 38 10.09 -5.34 -24.51
C ALA A 38 9.71 -6.56 -23.64
N LYS A 39 10.69 -7.33 -23.15
CA LYS A 39 10.43 -8.51 -22.31
C LYS A 39 10.01 -8.07 -20.92
N ALA A 40 10.73 -7.12 -20.33
CA ALA A 40 10.39 -6.50 -19.05
C ALA A 40 9.02 -5.80 -19.12
N GLY A 41 8.72 -5.11 -20.23
CA GLY A 41 7.42 -4.49 -20.47
C GLY A 41 6.26 -5.50 -20.47
N GLN A 42 6.42 -6.66 -21.12
CA GLN A 42 5.39 -7.72 -21.08
C GLN A 42 5.17 -8.28 -19.67
N MET A 43 6.24 -8.44 -18.89
CA MET A 43 6.12 -8.89 -17.50
C MET A 43 5.40 -7.87 -16.63
N VAL A 44 5.72 -6.58 -16.79
CA VAL A 44 5.03 -5.49 -16.10
C VAL A 44 3.55 -5.45 -16.49
N GLN A 45 3.24 -5.61 -17.77
CA GLN A 45 1.85 -5.62 -18.22
C GLN A 45 1.06 -6.78 -17.63
N ALA A 46 1.62 -8.00 -17.63
CA ALA A 46 0.98 -9.15 -16.99
C ALA A 46 0.78 -8.94 -15.47
N LEU A 47 1.73 -8.28 -14.81
CA LEU A 47 1.57 -7.90 -13.40
C LEU A 47 0.43 -6.88 -13.22
N GLN A 48 0.42 -5.81 -14.01
CA GLN A 48 -0.61 -4.76 -13.95
C GLN A 48 -2.00 -5.33 -14.18
N ASP A 49 -2.17 -6.25 -15.13
CA ASP A 49 -3.44 -6.92 -15.40
C ASP A 49 -3.92 -7.79 -14.22
N GLY A 50 -3.00 -8.32 -13.41
CA GLY A 50 -3.29 -9.12 -12.22
C GLY A 50 -3.49 -8.31 -10.93
N MET A 51 -3.10 -7.04 -10.88
CA MET A 51 -3.17 -6.21 -9.67
C MET A 51 -4.61 -5.92 -9.20
N PRO A 52 -5.60 -5.61 -10.07
CA PRO A 52 -6.97 -5.36 -9.63
C PRO A 52 -7.58 -6.51 -8.81
N GLY A 53 -7.25 -7.76 -9.16
CA GLY A 53 -7.70 -8.95 -8.42
C GLY A 53 -7.10 -9.09 -7.01
N GLN A 54 -6.07 -8.30 -6.68
CA GLN A 54 -5.35 -8.36 -5.40
C GLN A 54 -5.72 -7.21 -4.46
N MET A 55 -6.46 -6.19 -4.92
CA MET A 55 -6.75 -4.98 -4.13
C MET A 55 -7.45 -5.30 -2.80
N SER A 56 -8.40 -6.23 -2.80
CA SER A 56 -9.09 -6.67 -1.58
C SER A 56 -8.16 -7.32 -0.57
N ALA A 57 -7.11 -8.03 -1.03
CA ALA A 57 -6.10 -8.60 -0.16
C ALA A 57 -5.19 -7.52 0.43
N PHE A 58 -4.86 -6.49 -0.35
CA PHE A 58 -4.10 -5.35 0.16
C PHE A 58 -4.91 -4.55 1.20
N GLU A 59 -6.18 -4.28 0.94
CA GLU A 59 -7.08 -3.66 1.92
C GLU A 59 -7.15 -4.46 3.23
N ALA A 60 -7.29 -5.80 3.13
CA ALA A 60 -7.33 -6.68 4.29
C ALA A 60 -6.02 -6.68 5.10
N GLN A 61 -4.89 -6.34 4.46
CA GLN A 61 -3.59 -6.18 5.12
C GLN A 61 -3.40 -4.78 5.75
N GLY A 62 -4.41 -3.92 5.66
CA GLY A 62 -4.37 -2.56 6.20
C GLY A 62 -3.72 -1.55 5.26
N PHE A 63 -3.61 -1.85 3.97
CA PHE A 63 -3.29 -0.84 2.97
C PHE A 63 -4.56 -0.06 2.64
N GLY A 64 -4.56 1.24 2.95
CA GLY A 64 -5.74 2.10 2.76
C GLY A 64 -5.41 3.52 2.33
N TYR A 65 -4.14 3.79 2.04
CA TYR A 65 -3.63 5.10 1.63
C TYR A 65 -2.63 4.94 0.47
N TYR A 66 -2.03 6.05 0.03
CA TYR A 66 -1.17 6.05 -1.15
C TYR A 66 -0.02 5.05 -1.05
N GLY A 67 0.23 4.38 -2.17
CA GLY A 67 1.33 3.46 -2.36
C GLY A 67 1.79 3.44 -3.81
N ALA A 68 2.91 2.77 -4.06
CA ALA A 68 3.46 2.65 -5.40
C ALA A 68 4.24 1.35 -5.54
N ILE A 69 4.33 0.87 -6.78
CA ILE A 69 5.11 -0.29 -7.17
C ILE A 69 6.13 0.17 -8.21
N ALA A 70 7.39 -0.24 -8.04
CA ALA A 70 8.47 0.04 -8.97
C ALA A 70 9.26 -1.21 -9.33
N VAL A 71 9.92 -1.13 -10.47
CA VAL A 71 10.84 -2.16 -10.98
C VAL A 71 12.16 -1.55 -11.42
N PRO A 72 13.26 -2.30 -11.33
CA PRO A 72 14.57 -1.83 -11.79
C PRO A 72 14.64 -1.76 -13.33
N LYS A 73 15.41 -0.79 -13.82
CA LYS A 73 15.70 -0.63 -15.26
C LYS A 73 17.03 -1.28 -15.62
N GLY A 74 17.13 -1.73 -16.87
CA GLY A 74 18.39 -2.22 -17.46
C GLY A 74 18.88 -3.57 -16.94
N ILE A 75 18.05 -4.30 -16.19
CA ILE A 75 18.34 -5.66 -15.74
C ILE A 75 17.14 -6.58 -16.00
N ASP A 76 17.39 -7.89 -16.08
CA ASP A 76 16.34 -8.89 -16.19
C ASP A 76 15.39 -8.81 -14.99
N LEU A 77 14.11 -8.50 -15.24
CA LEU A 77 13.09 -8.48 -14.20
C LEU A 77 12.84 -9.89 -13.66
N LYS A 78 12.72 -9.96 -12.34
CA LYS A 78 12.28 -11.15 -11.59
C LYS A 78 11.27 -10.72 -10.53
N PRO A 79 10.33 -11.59 -10.14
CA PRO A 79 9.33 -11.26 -9.12
C PRO A 79 9.93 -10.70 -7.82
N GLU A 80 11.09 -11.22 -7.40
CA GLU A 80 11.81 -10.78 -6.21
C GLU A 80 12.43 -9.36 -6.30
N LEU A 81 12.43 -8.74 -7.49
CA LEU A 81 12.96 -7.39 -7.73
C LEU A 81 11.86 -6.32 -7.77
N LEU A 82 10.60 -6.71 -7.61
CA LEU A 82 9.50 -5.76 -7.41
C LEU A 82 9.65 -5.09 -6.05
N SER A 83 9.60 -3.76 -6.07
CA SER A 83 9.59 -2.97 -4.84
C SER A 83 8.22 -2.31 -4.69
N SER A 84 7.71 -2.29 -3.47
CA SER A 84 6.41 -1.70 -3.15
C SER A 84 6.48 -0.93 -1.84
N VAL A 85 5.84 0.23 -1.80
CA VAL A 85 5.57 0.99 -0.57
C VAL A 85 4.08 1.30 -0.51
N ALA A 86 3.55 1.50 0.68
CA ALA A 86 2.14 1.81 0.88
C ALA A 86 1.91 2.54 2.21
N ASN A 87 0.68 3.04 2.39
CA ASN A 87 0.27 3.84 3.55
C ASN A 87 1.07 5.13 3.72
N LEU A 88 1.45 5.75 2.59
CA LEU A 88 2.08 7.07 2.58
C LEU A 88 1.02 8.16 2.37
N ASP A 89 1.36 9.37 2.76
CA ASP A 89 0.46 10.54 2.82
C ASP A 89 0.09 11.12 1.45
N SER A 90 0.88 10.83 0.41
CA SER A 90 0.65 11.34 -0.95
C SER A 90 1.18 10.41 -2.04
N ARG A 91 0.67 10.58 -3.26
CA ARG A 91 1.17 9.87 -4.45
C ARG A 91 2.65 10.16 -4.72
N ASP A 92 3.08 11.41 -4.50
CA ASP A 92 4.48 11.82 -4.68
C ASP A 92 5.39 11.16 -3.65
N ALA A 93 4.99 11.14 -2.37
CA ALA A 93 5.74 10.42 -1.34
C ALA A 93 5.85 8.92 -1.67
N ALA A 94 4.77 8.31 -2.16
CA ALA A 94 4.78 6.93 -2.62
C ALA A 94 5.76 6.71 -3.78
N ALA A 95 5.76 7.59 -4.78
CA ALA A 95 6.69 7.53 -5.92
C ALA A 95 8.15 7.65 -5.46
N THR A 96 8.47 8.67 -4.66
CA THR A 96 9.83 8.85 -4.12
C THR A 96 10.26 7.65 -3.27
N GLY A 97 9.41 7.24 -2.33
CA GLY A 97 9.71 6.14 -1.42
C GLY A 97 9.94 4.81 -2.14
N VAL A 98 9.15 4.50 -3.18
CA VAL A 98 9.32 3.24 -3.92
C VAL A 98 10.56 3.26 -4.82
N LEU A 99 10.88 4.42 -5.42
CA LEU A 99 12.07 4.55 -6.27
C LEU A 99 13.35 4.44 -5.42
N ASP A 100 13.37 5.05 -4.24
CA ASP A 100 14.48 4.95 -3.31
C ASP A 100 14.63 3.50 -2.78
N ALA A 101 13.54 2.87 -2.37
CA ALA A 101 13.54 1.48 -1.91
C ALA A 101 14.04 0.52 -3.01
N CYS A 102 13.53 0.68 -4.23
CA CYS A 102 13.94 -0.13 -5.37
C CYS A 102 15.43 0.07 -5.72
N LYS A 103 15.92 1.31 -5.70
CA LYS A 103 17.34 1.61 -5.96
C LYS A 103 18.25 1.04 -4.87
N LEU A 104 17.82 1.09 -3.61
CA LEU A 104 18.55 0.46 -2.50
C LEU A 104 18.59 -1.06 -2.61
N GLN A 105 17.48 -1.68 -3.05
CA GLN A 105 17.37 -3.13 -3.22
C GLN A 105 18.20 -3.66 -4.39
N THR A 106 18.24 -2.92 -5.50
CA THR A 106 18.75 -3.42 -6.79
C THR A 106 20.06 -2.79 -7.25
N GLY A 107 20.43 -1.63 -6.69
CA GLY A 107 21.61 -0.88 -7.08
C GLY A 107 21.50 -0.17 -8.44
N THR A 108 20.34 -0.20 -9.09
CA THR A 108 20.09 0.45 -10.38
C THR A 108 18.95 1.46 -10.28
N ASP A 109 18.81 2.31 -11.30
CA ASP A 109 17.68 3.21 -11.39
C ASP A 109 16.40 2.43 -11.67
N CYS A 110 15.30 2.86 -11.05
CA CYS A 110 14.01 2.20 -11.16
C CYS A 110 12.98 3.08 -11.90
N THR A 111 11.85 2.48 -12.24
CA THR A 111 10.65 3.17 -12.75
C THR A 111 9.43 2.71 -11.97
N VAL A 112 8.51 3.64 -11.72
CA VAL A 112 7.18 3.32 -11.17
C VAL A 112 6.38 2.65 -12.27
N ILE A 113 5.64 1.61 -11.91
CA ILE A 113 4.75 0.85 -12.80
C ILE A 113 3.30 0.88 -12.34
N GLY A 114 3.02 1.40 -11.15
CA GLY A 114 1.65 1.60 -10.72
C GLY A 114 1.56 2.25 -9.35
N TYR A 115 0.39 2.81 -9.09
CA TYR A 115 0.04 3.43 -7.81
C TYR A 115 -1.08 2.66 -7.14
N LEU A 116 -1.00 2.58 -5.81
CA LEU A 116 -2.12 2.26 -4.94
C LEU A 116 -2.73 3.60 -4.52
N VAL A 117 -4.00 3.80 -4.81
CA VAL A 117 -4.71 5.06 -4.50
C VAL A 117 -5.93 4.75 -3.65
N PRO A 118 -6.26 5.58 -2.64
CA PRO A 118 -7.55 5.46 -1.97
C PRO A 118 -8.68 5.78 -2.97
N ALA A 119 -9.81 5.07 -2.89
CA ALA A 119 -10.95 5.21 -3.80
C ALA A 119 -11.63 6.58 -3.74
N ASP A 120 -11.28 7.38 -2.73
CA ASP A 120 -11.82 8.71 -2.48
C ASP A 120 -10.88 9.83 -2.99
N GLY A 121 -9.73 9.45 -3.56
CA GLY A 121 -8.64 10.34 -3.99
C GLY A 121 -8.80 10.92 -5.39
#